data_AF-A0A956H0L7-F1
#
_entry.id   AF-A0A956H0L7-F1
#
_cell.length_a   1.000
_cell.length_b   1.000
_cell.length_c   1.000
_cell.angle_alpha   90.00
_cell.angle_beta   90.00
_cell.angle_gamma   90.00
#
_symmetry.space_group_name_H-M   'P 1'
#
loop_
_entity.id
_entity.type
_entity.pdbx_description
1 polymer ?
#
loop_
_entity_poly.entity_id
_entity_poly.type
_entity_poly.pdbx_seq_one_letter_code
_entity_poly.pdbx_strand_id
1 'polypeptide(L)'
;MDTRVRAGAVLYIDRIHLTGEEMRLELRLEDVSMTPVVSKKSQISALLVTRALDLSRPGDLVQHLPGMPDFIVDAHGNRVVLDLMRVPKLSQDPLVRHVLGLMTALMTLDGIETEGDHLDLMFKPLPAGFVAAADAIGDHLVVPVIRQARKVMPKALRGGMRRMLSLIAGGDPARSRV
;
A
#
# COMPACT_ATOMS: atom_id res chain seq x y z
N MET A 1 -27.30 -21.26 -9.96
CA MET A 1 -28.16 -20.46 -10.86
C MET A 1 -27.23 -19.58 -11.69
N ASP A 2 -27.23 -19.67 -13.02
CA ASP A 2 -26.23 -19.00 -13.89
C ASP A 2 -26.86 -17.79 -14.62
N THR A 3 -26.84 -16.63 -13.96
CA THR A 3 -27.25 -15.36 -14.58
C THR A 3 -25.99 -14.56 -14.89
N ARG A 4 -25.62 -14.47 -16.16
CA ARG A 4 -24.48 -13.65 -16.57
C ARG A 4 -24.86 -12.18 -16.63
N VAL A 5 -24.09 -11.37 -15.92
CA VAL A 5 -24.28 -9.94 -15.80
C VAL A 5 -22.97 -9.24 -16.13
N ARG A 6 -23.07 -8.10 -16.81
CA ARG A 6 -22.00 -7.12 -16.93
C ARG A 6 -22.19 -6.15 -15.78
N ALA A 7 -21.25 -6.13 -14.86
CA ALA A 7 -21.26 -5.23 -13.72
C ALA A 7 -20.26 -4.09 -13.95
N GLY A 8 -20.57 -2.91 -13.42
CA GLY A 8 -19.64 -1.79 -13.28
C GLY A 8 -19.89 -1.14 -11.93
N ALA A 9 -18.82 -0.65 -11.29
CA ALA A 9 -18.89 0.08 -10.04
C ALA A 9 -17.70 1.03 -9.93
N VAL A 10 -17.86 2.11 -9.20
CA VAL A 10 -16.75 2.95 -8.73
C VAL A 10 -16.30 2.41 -7.38
N LEU A 11 -15.03 2.04 -7.29
CA LEU A 11 -14.44 1.50 -6.07
C LEU A 11 -13.62 2.59 -5.35
N TYR A 12 -13.97 2.86 -4.11
CA TYR A 12 -13.18 3.66 -3.18
C TYR A 12 -12.54 2.76 -2.14
N ILE A 13 -11.30 3.05 -1.79
CA ILE A 13 -10.64 2.45 -0.63
C ILE A 13 -10.69 3.47 0.49
N ASP A 14 -11.57 3.22 1.46
CA ASP A 14 -11.72 4.07 2.63
C ASP A 14 -10.59 3.80 3.64
N ARG A 15 -10.31 2.49 3.83
CA ARG A 15 -9.50 1.84 4.88
C ARG A 15 -8.38 0.95 4.35
N ILE A 16 -7.12 1.15 4.73
CA ILE A 16 -6.12 0.06 4.71
C ILE A 16 -5.56 -0.12 6.11
N HIS A 17 -5.60 -1.35 6.62
CA HIS A 17 -5.07 -1.72 7.93
C HIS A 17 -4.19 -2.97 7.78
N LEU A 18 -2.89 -2.80 7.96
CA LEU A 18 -1.89 -3.86 7.84
C LEU A 18 -1.23 -4.09 9.19
N THR A 19 -1.23 -5.34 9.63
CA THR A 19 -0.47 -5.82 10.78
C THR A 19 0.24 -7.13 10.40
N GLY A 20 1.05 -7.68 11.30
CA GLY A 20 1.69 -8.99 11.06
C GLY A 20 0.69 -10.15 10.89
N GLU A 21 -0.57 -9.97 11.31
CA GLU A 21 -1.60 -11.01 11.29
C GLU A 21 -2.83 -10.65 10.45
N GLU A 22 -3.04 -9.37 10.15
CA GLU A 22 -4.20 -8.87 9.41
C GLU A 22 -3.79 -8.03 8.20
N MET A 23 -4.47 -8.23 7.06
CA MET A 23 -4.36 -7.36 5.89
C MET A 23 -5.77 -6.97 5.46
N ARG A 24 -6.30 -5.91 6.09
CA ARG A 24 -7.69 -5.49 5.97
C ARG A 24 -7.85 -4.28 5.05
N LEU A 25 -8.75 -4.41 4.08
CA LEU A 25 -9.17 -3.34 3.18
C LEU A 25 -10.65 -3.04 3.41
N GLU A 26 -10.97 -1.77 3.62
CA GLU A 26 -12.35 -1.29 3.68
C GLU A 26 -12.66 -0.60 2.34
N LEU A 27 -13.58 -1.21 1.59
CA LEU A 27 -13.96 -0.79 0.25
C LEU A 27 -15.35 -0.17 0.30
N ARG A 28 -15.54 0.97 -0.38
CA ARG A 28 -16.87 1.54 -0.64
C ARG A 28 -17.15 1.46 -2.14
N LEU A 29 -18.32 0.93 -2.47
CA LEU A 29 -18.79 0.73 -3.83
C LEU A 29 -19.85 1.78 -4.14
N GLU A 30 -19.61 2.63 -5.12
CA GLU A 30 -20.56 3.62 -5.60
C GLU A 30 -20.89 3.36 -7.08
N ASP A 31 -21.94 4.02 -7.59
CA ASP A 31 -22.35 3.96 -8.99
C ASP A 31 -22.44 2.53 -9.56
N VAL A 32 -22.93 1.59 -8.73
CA VAL A 32 -23.05 0.19 -9.11
C VAL A 32 -24.13 0.04 -10.17
N SER A 33 -23.76 -0.59 -11.28
CA SER A 33 -24.64 -0.92 -12.39
C SER A 33 -24.46 -2.37 -12.78
N MET A 34 -25.56 -3.04 -13.11
CA MET A 34 -25.55 -4.43 -13.56
C MET A 34 -26.51 -4.60 -14.73
N THR A 35 -25.99 -5.09 -15.85
CA THR A 35 -26.78 -5.34 -17.07
C THR A 35 -26.68 -6.82 -17.42
N PRO A 36 -27.81 -7.56 -17.49
CA PRO A 36 -27.79 -8.96 -17.94
C PRO A 36 -27.19 -9.07 -19.35
N VAL A 37 -26.19 -9.94 -19.53
CA VAL A 37 -25.52 -10.14 -20.83
C VAL A 37 -26.38 -10.98 -21.78
N VAL A 38 -27.19 -11.87 -21.22
CA VAL A 38 -28.16 -12.70 -21.94
C VAL A 38 -29.46 -12.70 -21.16
N SER A 39 -30.58 -12.41 -21.83
CA SER A 39 -31.92 -12.44 -21.23
C SER A 39 -32.42 -13.89 -21.03
N LYS A 40 -31.64 -14.73 -20.35
CA LYS A 40 -32.20 -15.95 -19.78
C LYS A 40 -33.23 -15.56 -18.72
N LYS A 41 -34.37 -16.28 -18.68
CA LYS A 41 -35.48 -16.12 -17.72
C LYS A 41 -35.05 -16.51 -16.30
N SER A 42 -34.09 -15.78 -15.74
CA SER A 42 -33.73 -15.89 -14.33
C SER A 42 -34.49 -14.83 -13.53
N GLN A 43 -34.82 -15.16 -12.28
CA GLN A 43 -35.46 -14.22 -11.36
C GLN A 43 -34.58 -12.99 -11.14
N ILE A 44 -33.24 -13.15 -11.08
CA ILE A 44 -32.28 -12.05 -10.94
C ILE A 44 -32.30 -11.15 -12.18
N SER A 45 -32.34 -11.72 -13.39
CA SER A 45 -32.45 -10.94 -14.63
C SER A 45 -33.70 -10.07 -14.64
N ALA A 46 -34.83 -10.63 -14.18
CA ALA A 46 -36.10 -9.90 -14.11
C ALA A 46 -35.99 -8.72 -13.12
N LEU A 47 -35.46 -8.95 -11.92
CA LEU A 47 -35.27 -7.91 -10.90
C LEU A 47 -34.33 -6.78 -11.35
N LEU A 48 -33.28 -7.13 -12.10
CA LEU A 48 -32.35 -6.15 -12.69
C LEU A 48 -33.04 -5.29 -13.76
N VAL A 49 -33.82 -5.91 -14.66
CA VAL A 49 -34.55 -5.17 -15.72
C VAL A 49 -35.63 -4.28 -15.14
N THR A 50 -36.35 -4.73 -14.13
CA THR A 50 -37.40 -3.94 -13.46
C THR A 50 -36.84 -2.90 -12.50
N ARG A 51 -35.51 -2.85 -12.29
CA ARG A 51 -34.85 -2.03 -11.26
C ARG A 51 -35.41 -2.26 -9.85
N ALA A 52 -35.92 -3.46 -9.60
CA ALA A 52 -36.43 -3.87 -8.30
C ALA A 52 -35.31 -4.35 -7.36
N LEU A 53 -34.12 -4.63 -7.91
CA LEU A 53 -32.93 -4.91 -7.12
C LEU A 53 -32.23 -3.59 -6.75
N ASP A 54 -32.12 -3.32 -5.45
CA ASP A 54 -31.44 -2.14 -4.96
C ASP A 54 -29.92 -2.30 -5.07
N LEU A 55 -29.33 -1.67 -6.09
CA LEU A 55 -27.90 -1.64 -6.31
C LEU A 55 -27.19 -0.50 -5.59
N SER A 56 -27.91 0.41 -4.91
CA SER A 56 -27.30 1.50 -4.14
C SER A 56 -26.64 1.02 -2.84
N ARG A 57 -26.98 -0.20 -2.40
CA ARG A 57 -26.47 -0.82 -1.17
C ARG A 57 -25.88 -2.21 -1.45
N PRO A 58 -24.80 -2.30 -2.25
CA PRO A 58 -24.21 -3.56 -2.67
C PRO A 58 -23.66 -4.42 -1.52
N GLY A 59 -23.21 -3.81 -0.41
CA GLY A 59 -22.73 -4.53 0.78
C GLY A 59 -23.84 -5.34 1.44
N ASP A 60 -25.06 -4.81 1.50
CA ASP A 60 -26.22 -5.56 2.01
C ASP A 60 -26.57 -6.74 1.10
N LEU A 61 -26.36 -6.63 -0.21
CA LEU A 61 -26.52 -7.75 -1.14
C LEU A 61 -25.47 -8.85 -0.89
N VAL A 62 -24.22 -8.47 -0.66
CA VAL A 62 -23.11 -9.40 -0.41
C VAL A 62 -23.36 -10.27 0.81
N GLN A 63 -23.90 -9.71 1.91
CA GLN A 63 -24.22 -10.48 3.12
C GLN A 63 -25.18 -11.66 2.88
N HIS A 64 -26.02 -11.56 1.85
CA HIS A 64 -27.03 -12.57 1.53
C HIS A 64 -26.57 -13.53 0.43
N LEU A 65 -25.34 -13.39 -0.08
CA LEU A 65 -24.81 -14.28 -1.11
C LEU A 65 -24.48 -15.66 -0.53
N PRO A 66 -25.00 -16.75 -1.13
CA PRO A 66 -24.62 -18.09 -0.72
C PRO A 66 -23.16 -18.37 -1.11
N GLY A 67 -22.40 -18.95 -0.19
CA GLY A 67 -20.98 -19.26 -0.43
C GLY A 67 -20.08 -18.02 -0.44
N MET A 68 -20.40 -17.01 0.37
CA MET A 68 -19.54 -15.85 0.58
C MET A 68 -18.13 -16.30 0.98
N PRO A 69 -17.07 -15.85 0.28
CA PRO A 69 -15.70 -16.20 0.63
C PRO A 69 -15.32 -15.73 2.03
N ASP A 70 -14.53 -16.53 2.75
CA ASP A 70 -14.12 -16.25 4.15
C ASP A 70 -13.32 -14.95 4.31
N PHE A 71 -12.68 -14.48 3.23
CA PHE A 71 -11.94 -13.22 3.20
C PHE A 71 -12.85 -11.99 3.21
N ILE A 72 -14.15 -12.12 2.93
CA ILE A 72 -15.12 -11.04 3.15
C ILE A 72 -15.55 -11.13 4.61
N VAL A 73 -15.04 -10.22 5.44
CA VAL A 73 -15.22 -10.29 6.90
C VAL A 73 -16.40 -9.49 7.40
N ASP A 74 -16.81 -8.48 6.63
CA ASP A 74 -17.97 -7.64 6.88
C ASP A 74 -18.43 -7.02 5.55
N ALA A 75 -19.71 -6.72 5.44
CA ALA A 75 -20.28 -6.01 4.30
C ALA A 75 -21.57 -5.33 4.76
N HIS A 76 -21.75 -4.03 4.57
CA HIS A 76 -22.96 -3.34 5.01
C HIS A 76 -23.19 -2.08 4.20
N GLY A 77 -24.45 -1.78 3.87
CA GLY A 77 -24.81 -0.64 3.03
C GLY A 77 -24.08 -0.74 1.69
N ASN A 78 -23.19 0.20 1.41
CA ASN A 78 -22.34 0.21 0.22
C ASN A 78 -20.87 -0.13 0.49
N ARG A 79 -20.56 -0.66 1.67
CA ARG A 79 -19.21 -0.99 2.11
C ARG A 79 -18.99 -2.49 2.19
N VAL A 80 -17.78 -2.93 1.84
CA VAL A 80 -17.30 -4.31 1.96
C VAL A 80 -15.91 -4.30 2.59
N VAL A 81 -15.70 -5.14 3.58
CA VAL A 81 -14.42 -5.27 4.28
C VAL A 81 -13.80 -6.61 3.91
N LEU A 82 -12.60 -6.55 3.36
CA LEU A 82 -11.80 -7.71 2.98
C LEU A 82 -10.67 -7.90 3.98
N ASP A 83 -10.41 -9.14 4.38
CA ASP A 83 -9.20 -9.54 5.09
C ASP A 83 -8.45 -10.59 4.28
N LEU A 84 -7.41 -10.13 3.61
CA LEU A 84 -6.63 -10.96 2.70
C LEU A 84 -5.82 -12.03 3.44
N MET A 85 -5.59 -11.88 4.75
CA MET A 85 -4.95 -12.93 5.56
C MET A 85 -5.87 -14.13 5.85
N ARG A 86 -7.14 -14.05 5.48
CA ARG A 86 -8.04 -15.23 5.47
C ARG A 86 -7.92 -16.07 4.20
N VAL A 87 -7.20 -15.59 3.18
CA VAL A 87 -6.89 -16.38 1.99
C VAL A 87 -5.67 -17.26 2.28
N PRO A 88 -5.80 -18.61 2.27
CA PRO A 88 -4.70 -19.51 2.66
C PRO A 88 -3.41 -19.30 1.86
N LYS A 89 -3.55 -18.98 0.56
CA LYS A 89 -2.40 -18.73 -0.32
C LYS A 89 -1.57 -17.52 0.10
N LEU A 90 -2.19 -16.50 0.67
CA LEU A 90 -1.52 -15.29 1.13
C LEU A 90 -1.01 -15.46 2.56
N SER A 91 -1.83 -16.08 3.41
CA SER A 91 -1.50 -16.24 4.82
C SER A 91 -0.45 -17.28 5.10
N GLN A 92 -0.19 -18.21 4.19
CA GLN A 92 0.87 -19.22 4.32
C GLN A 92 2.17 -18.82 3.62
N ASP A 93 2.17 -17.73 2.84
CA ASP A 93 3.35 -17.26 2.12
C ASP A 93 4.34 -16.60 3.10
N PRO A 94 5.57 -17.14 3.27
CA PRO A 94 6.57 -16.58 4.15
C PRO A 94 6.98 -15.15 3.76
N LEU A 95 6.98 -14.80 2.48
CA LEU A 95 7.31 -13.47 1.98
C LEU A 95 6.24 -12.48 2.39
N VAL A 96 4.96 -12.82 2.18
CA VAL A 96 3.83 -11.96 2.60
C VAL A 96 3.88 -11.71 4.11
N ARG A 97 4.06 -12.76 4.92
CA ARG A 97 4.20 -12.63 6.38
C ARG A 97 5.40 -11.79 6.79
N HIS A 98 6.54 -11.98 6.12
CA HIS A 98 7.75 -11.24 6.41
C HIS A 98 7.59 -9.75 6.07
N VAL A 99 7.00 -9.43 4.91
CA VAL A 99 6.72 -8.06 4.49
C VAL A 99 5.72 -7.40 5.45
N LEU A 100 4.59 -8.05 5.77
CA LEU A 100 3.61 -7.51 6.72
C LEU A 100 4.19 -7.29 8.12
N GLY A 101 5.03 -8.21 8.60
CA GLY A 101 5.71 -8.09 9.89
C GLY A 101 6.70 -6.92 9.95
N LEU A 102 7.39 -6.64 8.84
CA LEU A 102 8.32 -5.50 8.72
C LEU A 102 7.61 -4.17 8.49
N MET A 103 6.43 -4.19 7.87
CA MET A 103 5.72 -3.03 7.33
C MET A 103 4.52 -2.58 8.17
N THR A 104 4.48 -2.96 9.46
CA THR A 104 3.50 -2.42 10.44
C THR A 104 3.45 -0.88 10.45
N ALA A 105 4.47 -0.21 9.91
CA ALA A 105 4.46 1.20 9.57
C ALA A 105 4.41 1.42 8.05
N LEU A 106 3.23 1.83 7.57
CA LEU A 106 3.04 2.69 6.39
C LEU A 106 3.27 2.03 5.01
N MET A 107 2.37 1.15 4.56
CA MET A 107 2.13 0.98 3.12
C MET A 107 0.93 1.83 2.72
N THR A 108 1.04 2.52 1.58
CA THR A 108 -0.08 3.16 0.91
C THR A 108 -0.42 2.36 -0.34
N LEU A 109 -1.66 2.44 -0.80
CA LEU A 109 -2.02 1.92 -2.10
C LEU A 109 -1.50 2.88 -3.17
N ASP A 110 -0.69 2.35 -4.08
CA ASP A 110 -0.05 3.08 -5.17
C ASP A 110 -0.94 3.13 -6.41
N GLY A 111 -1.75 2.08 -6.62
CA GLY A 111 -2.60 1.96 -7.80
C GLY A 111 -3.63 0.84 -7.68
N ILE A 112 -4.72 0.99 -8.43
CA ILE A 112 -5.72 -0.04 -8.68
C ILE A 112 -5.83 -0.17 -10.19
N GLU A 113 -5.54 -1.36 -10.71
CA GLU A 113 -5.70 -1.65 -12.12
C GLU A 113 -6.61 -2.86 -12.29
N THR A 114 -7.26 -2.94 -13.44
CA THR A 114 -8.07 -4.11 -13.82
C THR A 114 -7.51 -4.63 -15.13
N GLU A 115 -6.80 -5.75 -15.08
CA GLU A 115 -6.26 -6.43 -16.25
C GLU A 115 -7.01 -7.74 -16.48
N GLY A 116 -7.81 -7.79 -17.56
CA GLY A 116 -8.62 -8.95 -17.90
C GLY A 116 -9.64 -9.31 -16.80
N ASP A 117 -9.44 -10.47 -16.16
CA ASP A 117 -10.29 -11.02 -15.11
C ASP A 117 -9.73 -10.80 -13.70
N HIS A 118 -8.72 -9.94 -13.54
CA HIS A 118 -8.04 -9.68 -12.26
C HIS A 118 -8.09 -8.21 -11.88
N LEU A 119 -8.22 -7.97 -10.57
CA LEU A 119 -8.09 -6.66 -9.96
C LEU A 119 -6.73 -6.60 -9.27
N ASP A 120 -5.85 -5.77 -9.79
CA ASP A 120 -4.50 -5.62 -9.28
C ASP A 120 -4.46 -4.46 -8.29
N LEU A 121 -4.04 -4.78 -7.06
CA LEU A 121 -3.84 -3.83 -5.98
C LEU A 121 -2.35 -3.63 -5.78
N MET A 122 -1.86 -2.46 -6.19
CA MET A 122 -0.45 -2.11 -6.04
C MET A 122 -0.26 -1.37 -4.72
N PHE A 123 0.66 -1.83 -3.89
CA PHE A 123 1.01 -1.19 -2.63
C PHE A 123 2.44 -0.68 -2.68
N LYS A 124 2.65 0.54 -2.18
CA LYS A 124 3.96 1.17 -2.07
C LYS A 124 4.27 1.50 -0.61
N PRO A 125 5.51 1.25 -0.14
CA PRO A 125 5.93 1.75 1.16
C PRO A 125 5.89 3.29 1.16
N LEU A 126 5.25 3.90 2.16
CA LEU A 126 5.32 5.34 2.38
C LEU A 126 6.74 5.69 2.85
N PRO A 127 7.52 6.50 2.09
CA PRO A 127 8.89 6.85 2.45
C PRO A 127 9.00 7.83 3.62
N ALA A 128 7.87 8.43 4.04
CA ALA A 128 7.87 9.58 4.95
C ALA A 128 8.52 9.29 6.31
N GLY A 129 8.44 8.04 6.79
CA GLY A 129 9.06 7.64 8.06
C GLY A 129 10.58 7.43 7.98
N PHE A 130 11.09 6.97 6.83
CA PHE A 130 12.52 6.67 6.67
C PHE A 130 13.37 7.92 6.53
N VAL A 131 12.89 8.95 5.82
CA VAL A 131 13.63 10.20 5.64
C VAL A 131 13.68 10.99 6.96
N ALA A 132 12.55 11.11 7.67
CA ALA A 132 12.51 11.79 8.97
C ALA A 132 13.32 11.07 10.05
N ALA A 133 13.35 9.73 10.05
CA ALA A 133 14.18 8.96 10.97
C ALA A 133 15.67 9.01 10.61
N ALA A 134 16.03 8.97 9.33
CA ALA A 134 17.41 9.12 8.88
C ALA A 134 17.96 10.52 9.16
N ASP A 135 17.16 11.57 8.94
CA ASP A 135 17.54 12.95 9.26
C ASP A 135 17.66 13.16 10.78
N ALA A 136 16.75 12.62 11.58
CA ALA A 136 16.85 12.69 13.04
C ALA A 136 18.04 11.91 13.61
N ILE A 137 18.40 10.77 13.01
CA ILE A 137 19.60 10.00 13.38
C ILE A 137 20.87 10.73 12.93
N GLY A 138 20.88 11.34 11.75
CA GLY A 138 21.97 12.16 11.24
C GLY A 138 22.27 13.35 12.14
N ASP A 139 21.23 14.08 12.56
CA ASP A 139 21.37 15.29 13.37
C ASP A 139 21.68 15.01 14.84
N HIS A 140 21.22 13.89 15.41
CA HIS A 140 21.36 13.62 16.85
C HIS A 140 22.50 12.65 17.22
N LEU A 141 22.96 11.78 16.32
CA LEU A 141 24.03 10.81 16.62
C LEU A 141 25.36 11.10 15.92
N VAL A 142 25.35 11.62 14.68
CA VAL A 142 26.59 11.76 13.89
C VAL A 142 27.36 13.05 14.23
N VAL A 143 26.66 14.17 14.42
CA VAL A 143 27.27 15.47 14.76
C VAL A 143 28.03 15.47 16.10
N PRO A 144 27.51 14.92 17.22
CA PRO A 144 28.23 14.94 18.49
C PRO A 144 29.46 14.02 18.50
N VAL A 145 29.38 12.83 17.89
CA VAL A 145 30.48 11.86 17.86
C VAL A 145 31.67 12.39 17.04
N ILE A 146 31.42 13.04 15.90
CA ILE A 146 32.48 13.66 15.09
C ILE A 146 33.10 14.88 15.81
N ARG A 147 32.31 15.67 16.55
CA ARG A 147 32.82 16.79 17.36
C ARG A 147 33.70 16.31 18.52
N GLN A 148 33.33 15.20 19.15
CA GLN A 148 34.09 14.60 20.26
C GLN A 148 35.39 13.97 19.75
N ALA A 149 35.34 13.24 18.63
CA ALA A 149 36.52 12.67 17.98
C ALA A 149 37.52 13.77 17.53
N ARG A 150 37.03 14.94 17.06
CA ARG A 150 37.89 16.09 16.69
C ARG A 150 38.70 16.68 17.85
N LYS A 151 38.21 16.56 19.10
CA LYS A 151 38.92 17.05 20.30
C LYS A 151 40.05 16.13 20.74
N VAL A 152 39.97 14.84 20.43
CA VAL A 152 40.94 13.82 20.87
C VAL A 152 41.98 13.49 19.78
N MET A 153 41.77 13.95 18.54
CA MET A 153 42.71 13.68 17.44
C MET A 153 44.05 14.44 17.54
N PRO A 154 45.20 13.76 17.39
CA PRO A 154 46.53 14.38 17.32
C PRO A 154 46.66 15.37 16.17
N LYS A 155 47.40 16.48 16.39
CA LYS A 155 47.61 17.56 15.41
C LYS A 155 48.16 17.07 14.05
N ALA A 156 48.85 15.94 14.01
CA ALA A 156 49.43 15.36 12.79
C ALA A 156 48.38 14.94 11.73
N LEU A 157 47.18 14.50 12.15
CA LEU A 157 46.13 14.06 11.21
C LEU A 157 45.30 15.21 10.62
N ARG A 158 45.30 16.40 11.24
CA ARG A 158 44.54 17.57 10.74
C ARG A 158 45.11 18.15 9.44
N GLY A 159 46.41 17.98 9.20
CA GLY A 159 47.07 18.46 7.98
C GLY A 159 46.79 17.57 6.76
N GLY A 160 46.69 16.26 6.95
CA GLY A 160 46.47 15.29 5.87
C GLY A 160 45.08 15.40 5.22
N MET A 161 44.02 15.55 6.03
CA MET A 161 42.65 15.68 5.50
C MET A 161 42.43 16.95 4.67
N ARG A 162 43.16 18.05 4.94
CA ARG A 162 43.04 19.28 4.12
C ARG A 162 43.53 19.07 2.69
N ARG A 163 44.58 18.25 2.50
CA ARG A 163 45.11 17.91 1.16
C ARG A 163 44.21 16.92 0.42
N MET A 164 43.59 16.01 1.15
CA MET A 164 42.71 15.00 0.56
C MET A 164 41.36 15.62 0.13
N LEU A 165 40.83 16.55 0.92
CA LEU A 165 39.61 17.29 0.58
C LEU A 165 39.81 18.26 -0.58
N SER A 166 40.98 18.88 -0.74
CA SER A 166 41.26 19.73 -1.91
C SER A 166 41.40 18.93 -3.21
N LEU A 167 41.89 17.69 -3.13
CA LEU A 167 41.95 16.76 -4.27
C LEU A 167 40.57 16.27 -4.71
N ILE A 168 39.66 16.04 -3.76
CA ILE A 168 38.28 15.64 -4.06
C ILE A 168 37.44 16.83 -4.57
N ALA A 169 37.72 18.05 -4.08
CA ALA A 169 37.03 19.27 -4.49
C ALA A 169 37.57 19.92 -5.78
N GLY A 170 38.51 19.28 -6.49
CA GLY A 170 39.03 19.78 -7.77
C GLY A 170 39.86 21.08 -7.69
N GLY A 171 40.43 21.39 -6.53
CA GLY A 171 41.23 22.61 -6.33
C GLY A 171 42.71 22.37 -6.62
N ASP A 172 43.17 22.83 -7.79
CA ASP A 172 44.58 22.87 -8.17
C ASP A 172 45.38 23.81 -7.23
N PRO A 173 46.40 23.34 -6.49
CA PRO A 173 47.18 24.17 -5.58
C PRO A 173 48.25 25.03 -6.27
N ALA A 174 48.33 25.06 -7.60
CA ALA A 174 49.41 25.69 -8.35
C ALA A 174 49.16 27.14 -8.83
N ARG A 175 48.49 28.00 -8.05
CA ARG A 175 48.47 29.47 -8.30
C ARG A 175 48.41 30.30 -7.03
N SER A 176 49.56 30.55 -6.40
CA SER A 176 49.84 31.83 -5.70
C SER A 176 51.32 31.94 -5.33
N ARG A 177 52.16 32.19 -6.33
CA ARG A 177 53.44 32.88 -6.16
C ARG A 177 53.75 33.66 -7.43
N VAL A 178 53.24 34.89 -7.50
CA VAL A 178 53.95 36.10 -7.96
C VAL A 178 53.34 37.26 -7.17
#